data_AF-A0A6H0CNT4-F1
#
_entry.id   AF-A0A6H0CNT4-F1
#
_cell.length_a   1.000
_cell.length_b   1.000
_cell.length_c   1.000
_cell.angle_alpha   90.00
_cell.angle_beta   90.00
_cell.angle_gamma   90.00
#
_symmetry.space_group_name_H-M   'P 1'
#
loop_
_entity.id
_entity.type
_entity.pdbx_description
1 polymer ?
#
loop_
_entity_poly.entity_id
_entity_poly.type
_entity_poly.pdbx_seq_one_letter_code
_entity_poly.pdbx_strand_id
1 'polypeptide(L)' 'MVPRAGVTVDIRPRDLPLALIGTAGGALALWADAPVEIAVPVALLIVLDIRVRRWHRRT' A
#
# COMPACT_ATOMS: atom_id res chain seq x y z
N MET A 1 -10.44 -31.68 -13.94
CA MET A 1 -10.68 -30.23 -13.79
C MET A 1 -9.69 -29.69 -12.76
N VAL A 2 -8.80 -28.77 -13.13
CA VAL A 2 -7.80 -28.20 -12.20
C VAL A 2 -8.47 -27.09 -11.39
N PRO A 3 -8.36 -27.09 -10.05
CA PRO A 3 -8.86 -26.00 -9.25
C PRO A 3 -8.13 -24.72 -9.65
N ARG A 4 -8.88 -23.71 -10.11
CA ARG A 4 -8.31 -22.39 -10.42
C ARG A 4 -8.32 -21.56 -9.13
N ALA A 5 -7.14 -21.37 -8.56
CA ALA A 5 -6.91 -20.36 -7.54
C ALA A 5 -6.64 -19.01 -8.22
N GLY A 6 -7.23 -17.94 -7.69
CA GLY A 6 -7.01 -16.56 -8.13
C GLY A 6 -6.68 -15.66 -6.95
N VAL A 7 -5.91 -14.60 -7.20
CA VAL A 7 -5.64 -13.53 -6.24
C VAL A 7 -6.10 -12.22 -6.88
N THR A 8 -6.96 -11.49 -6.18
CA THR A 8 -7.36 -10.14 -6.53
C THR A 8 -6.65 -9.18 -5.57
N VAL A 9 -5.98 -8.17 -6.11
CA VAL A 9 -5.34 -7.10 -5.33
C VAL A 9 -6.08 -5.80 -5.64
N ASP A 10 -6.89 -5.33 -4.70
CA ASP A 10 -7.55 -4.02 -4.77
C ASP A 10 -6.65 -2.99 -4.10
N ILE A 11 -6.27 -1.93 -4.82
CA ILE A 11 -5.48 -0.81 -4.30
C ILE A 11 -6.34 0.44 -4.37
N ARG A 12 -6.57 1.09 -3.23
CA ARG A 12 -7.34 2.33 -3.15
C ARG A 12 -6.60 3.37 -2.32
N PRO A 13 -6.63 4.67 -2.65
CA PRO A 13 -6.14 5.71 -1.76
C PRO A 13 -6.95 5.67 -0.45
N ARG A 14 -6.26 5.56 0.69
CA ARG A 14 -6.85 5.33 2.01
C ARG A 14 -7.71 6.52 2.43
N ASP A 15 -7.19 7.75 2.30
CA ASP A 15 -7.92 8.98 2.61
C ASP A 15 -7.32 10.22 1.91
N LEU A 16 -8.18 11.21 1.65
CA LEU A 16 -7.76 12.60 1.42
C LEU A 16 -7.52 13.25 2.80
N PRO A 17 -6.38 13.92 3.01
CA PRO A 17 -5.54 14.54 2.01
C PRO A 17 -4.21 13.82 1.86
N LEU A 18 -4.16 12.93 0.88
CA LEU A 18 -2.98 12.16 0.46
C LEU A 18 -1.71 13.02 0.34
N ALA A 19 -1.86 14.21 -0.22
CA ALA A 19 -0.78 15.17 -0.38
C ALA A 19 -0.21 15.65 0.96
N LEU A 20 -1.07 15.90 1.96
CA LEU A 20 -0.66 16.33 3.31
C LEU A 20 0.09 15.23 4.06
N ILE A 21 -0.38 13.98 3.95
CA ILE A 21 0.27 12.83 4.58
C ILE A 21 1.63 12.59 3.91
N GLY A 22 1.68 12.65 2.57
CA GLY A 22 2.91 12.50 1.81
C GLY A 22 3.94 13.59 2.09
N THR A 23 3.52 14.86 2.19
CA THR A 23 4.43 15.96 2.49
C THR A 23 4.93 15.92 3.93
N ALA A 24 4.06 15.66 4.90
CA ALA A 24 4.46 15.52 6.30
C ALA A 24 5.40 14.31 6.50
N GLY A 25 5.08 13.17 5.90
CA GLY A 25 5.93 11.98 5.93
C GLY A 25 7.28 12.18 5.26
N GLY A 26 7.30 12.85 4.09
CA GLY A 26 8.54 13.18 3.38
C GLY A 26 9.42 14.16 4.15
N ALA A 27 8.83 15.20 4.75
CA ALA A 27 9.55 16.14 5.60
C ALA A 27 10.16 15.45 6.83
N LEU A 28 9.42 14.53 7.45
CA LEU A 28 9.89 13.75 8.59
C LEU A 28 11.03 12.79 8.20
N ALA A 29 10.91 12.14 7.04
CA ALA A 29 11.96 11.26 6.52
C ALA A 29 13.27 12.03 6.23
N LEU A 30 13.17 13.22 5.62
CA LEU A 30 14.33 14.09 5.40
C LEU A 30 14.94 14.57 6.72
N TRP A 31 14.11 14.92 7.72
CA TRP A 31 14.61 15.34 9.03
C TRP A 31 15.35 14.22 9.77
N ALA A 32 14.88 12.97 9.61
CA ALA A 32 15.47 11.80 10.25
C ALA A 32 16.62 11.17 9.45
N ASP A 33 17.01 11.76 8.30
CA ASP A 33 17.94 11.17 7.32
C ASP A 33 17.58 9.70 6.99
N ALA A 34 16.28 9.45 6.89
CA ALA A 34 15.76 8.09 6.75
C ALA A 34 16.04 7.57 5.33
N PRO A 35 16.51 6.31 5.20
CA PRO A 35 16.72 5.70 3.89
C PRO A 35 15.42 5.61 3.10
N VAL A 36 15.49 6.06 1.84
CA VAL A 36 14.35 6.12 0.91
C VAL A 36 13.74 4.73 0.71
N GLU A 37 14.56 3.68 0.77
CA GLU A 37 14.14 2.28 0.65
C GLU A 37 13.15 1.86 1.75
N ILE A 38 13.17 2.54 2.90
CA ILE A 38 12.24 2.28 4.01
C ILE A 38 11.10 3.29 4.00
N ALA A 39 11.40 4.58 3.79
CA ALA A 39 10.41 5.65 3.86
C ALA A 39 9.29 5.49 2.82
N VAL A 40 9.65 5.11 1.58
CA VAL A 40 8.68 4.94 0.47
C VAL A 40 7.67 3.82 0.72
N PRO A 41 8.06 2.57 1.05
CA PRO A 41 7.09 1.52 1.34
C PRO A 41 6.21 1.82 2.54
N VAL A 42 6.75 2.45 3.60
CA VAL A 42 5.96 2.87 4.76
C VAL A 42 4.92 3.91 4.36
N ALA A 43 5.32 4.94 3.59
CA ALA A 43 4.40 5.95 3.09
C ALA A 43 3.28 5.34 2.24
N LEU A 44 3.61 4.39 1.35
CA LEU A 44 2.62 3.69 0.54
C LEU A 44 1.62 2.90 1.38
N LEU A 45 2.05 2.24 2.46
CA LEU A 45 1.14 1.52 3.36
C LEU A 45 0.24 2.45 4.18
N ILE A 46 0.71 3.64 4.51
CA ILE A 46 -0.10 4.66 5.20
C ILE A 46 -1.15 5.21 4.24
N VAL A 47 -0.75 5.48 3.00
CA VAL A 47 -1.52 6.20 1.99
C VAL A 47 -2.48 5.31 1.20
N LEU A 48 -2.19 4.02 1.06
CA LEU A 48 -2.99 3.08 0.27
C LEU A 48 -3.69 2.06 1.18
N ASP A 49 -4.97 1.83 0.95
CA ASP A 49 -5.67 0.61 1.38
C ASP A 49 -5.41 -0.48 0.32
N ILE A 50 -4.62 -1.47 0.70
CA ILE A 50 -4.28 -2.63 -0.15
C ILE A 50 -5.05 -3.83 0.37
N ARG A 51 -6.06 -4.27 -0.37
CA ARG A 51 -6.84 -5.48 -0.04
C ARG A 51 -6.47 -6.61 -0.98
N VAL A 52 -5.92 -7.67 -0.41
CA VAL A 52 -5.62 -8.91 -1.14
C VAL A 52 -6.71 -9.93 -0.83
N ARG A 53 -7.50 -10.30 -1.83
CA ARG A 53 -8.50 -11.38 -1.74
C ARG A 53 -8.02 -12.58 -2.54
N ARG A 54 -7.71 -13.67 -1.83
CA ARG A 54 -7.46 -14.98 -2.45
C ARG A 54 -8.77 -15.73 -2.54
N TRP A 55 -9.09 -16.23 -3.73
CA TRP A 55 -10.26 -17.08 -3.95
C TRP A 55 -9.85 -18.35 -4.66
N HIS A 56 -10.64 -19.39 -4.45
CA HIS A 56 -10.41 -20.70 -5.04
C HIS A 56 -11.75 -21.17 -5.61
N ARG A 57 -11.88 -21.23 -6.94
CA ARG A 57 -13.07 -21.82 -7.57
C ARG A 57 -13.04 -23.31 -7.27
N ARG A 58 -13.85 -23.74 -6.30
CA ARG A 58 -14.30 -25.14 -6.20
C ARG A 58 -15.37 -25.28 -7.28
N THR A 59 -14.98 -25.88 -8.41
CA THR A 59 -15.93 -26.38 -9.42
C THR A 59 -16.90 -27.35 -8.78
#